data_AF-A0A1Z4QNP2-F1
#
_entry.id   AF-A0A1Z4QNP2-F1
#
_cell.length_a   1.000
_cell.length_b   1.000
_cell.length_c   1.000
_cell.angle_alpha   90.00
_cell.angle_beta   90.00
_cell.angle_gamma   90.00
#
_symmetry.space_group_name_H-M   'P 1'
#
loop_
_entity.id
_entity.type
_entity.pdbx_description
1 polymer ?
#
loop_
_entity_poly.entity_id
_entity_poly.type
_entity_poly.pdbx_seq_one_letter_code
_entity_poly.pdbx_strand_id
1 'polypeptide(L)'
;MKIAIVASLTLLSLTAPALAVTTEQYQFKGESASASFSQYDGCNSTYVNVYAFDNVTKNAPGAPTSQKEVYLYYSNYNYCTGIESYGSGASKNPTFTISNSLQSASLNGSFTVTDYLSGPTVKRAPITKTVDVALTWTGAADIYRGNNHSHNQGPGYISNYRSVGAYRDAKVAGTLTLDGTDLIANLSSYASLSSSNSGSLSITKK
;
A
#
# COMPACT_ATOMS: atom_id res chain seq x y z
N MET A 1 71.98 42.81 -3.38
CA MET A 1 71.74 41.38 -3.67
C MET A 1 70.25 41.14 -3.54
N LYS A 2 69.51 40.97 -4.65
CA LYS A 2 68.05 40.80 -4.66
C LYS A 2 67.74 39.33 -4.95
N ILE A 3 67.16 38.63 -3.98
CA ILE A 3 66.71 37.24 -4.12
C ILE A 3 65.27 37.29 -4.62
N ALA A 4 65.02 36.74 -5.81
CA ALA A 4 63.68 36.52 -6.34
C ALA A 4 63.21 35.12 -5.91
N ILE A 5 62.13 35.05 -5.13
CA ILE A 5 61.46 33.79 -4.79
C ILE A 5 60.33 33.61 -5.82
N VAL A 6 60.48 32.60 -6.68
CA VAL A 6 59.41 32.15 -7.58
C VAL A 6 58.57 31.14 -6.80
N ALA A 7 57.36 31.53 -6.41
CA ALA A 7 56.39 30.63 -5.80
C ALA A 7 55.54 29.96 -6.88
N SER A 8 55.81 28.68 -7.13
CA SER A 8 55.05 27.83 -8.05
C SER A 8 53.68 27.49 -7.43
N LEU A 9 52.61 28.06 -7.97
CA LEU A 9 51.23 27.79 -7.53
C LEU A 9 50.72 26.51 -8.21
N THR A 10 50.81 25.37 -7.53
CA THR A 10 50.21 24.10 -7.97
C THR A 10 48.70 24.15 -7.72
N LEU A 11 47.92 24.30 -8.80
CA LEU A 11 46.46 24.14 -8.78
C LEU A 11 46.12 22.66 -8.53
N LEU A 12 45.79 22.30 -7.29
CA LEU A 12 45.06 21.06 -7.02
C LEU A 12 43.65 21.21 -7.57
N SER A 13 43.40 20.66 -8.76
CA SER A 13 42.06 20.47 -9.30
C SER A 13 41.35 19.40 -8.46
N LEU A 14 40.54 19.82 -7.48
CA LEU A 14 39.60 18.92 -6.81
C LEU A 14 38.55 18.47 -7.84
N THR A 15 38.73 17.28 -8.40
CA THR A 15 37.67 16.59 -9.14
C THR A 15 36.61 16.16 -8.15
N ALA A 16 35.66 17.04 -7.83
CA ALA A 16 34.48 16.65 -7.09
C ALA A 16 33.73 15.58 -7.91
N PRO A 17 33.33 14.44 -7.33
CA PRO A 17 32.50 13.48 -8.02
C PRO A 17 31.18 14.18 -8.39
N ALA A 18 30.89 14.25 -9.69
CA ALA A 18 29.57 14.65 -10.14
C ALA A 18 28.58 13.60 -9.65
N LEU A 19 27.74 13.95 -8.68
CA LEU A 19 26.65 13.09 -8.25
C LEU A 19 25.71 12.92 -9.45
N ALA A 20 25.55 11.69 -9.91
CA ALA A 20 24.67 11.39 -11.01
C ALA A 20 23.23 11.60 -10.55
N VAL A 21 22.55 12.58 -11.16
CA VAL A 21 21.12 12.78 -10.94
C VAL A 21 20.38 11.55 -11.45
N THR A 22 19.73 10.82 -10.55
CA THR A 22 18.93 9.65 -10.91
C THR A 22 17.47 10.00 -10.81
N THR A 23 16.68 9.58 -11.80
CA THR A 23 15.23 9.75 -11.78
C THR A 23 14.55 8.40 -11.91
N GLU A 24 13.80 8.04 -10.89
CA GLU A 24 12.91 6.88 -10.88
C GLU A 24 11.52 7.35 -11.32
N GLN A 25 10.87 6.60 -12.20
CA GLN A 25 9.49 6.87 -12.59
C GLN A 25 8.65 5.61 -12.46
N TYR A 26 7.48 5.78 -11.87
CA TYR A 26 6.46 4.76 -11.72
C TYR A 26 5.15 5.27 -12.30
N GLN A 27 4.44 4.43 -13.03
CA GLN A 27 3.10 4.73 -13.53
C GLN A 27 2.15 3.60 -13.17
N PHE A 28 0.89 3.94 -12.97
CA PHE A 28 -0.16 2.95 -12.72
C PHE A 28 -1.50 3.40 -13.31
N LYS A 29 -2.33 2.44 -13.69
CA LYS A 29 -3.75 2.63 -14.02
C LYS A 29 -4.51 1.34 -13.70
N GLY A 30 -5.78 1.43 -13.38
CA GLY A 30 -6.59 0.25 -13.06
C GLY A 30 -7.60 0.54 -11.97
N GLU A 31 -8.18 -0.52 -11.44
CA GLU A 31 -9.29 -0.45 -10.51
C GLU A 31 -8.96 -1.18 -9.21
N SER A 32 -9.57 -0.74 -8.11
CA SER A 32 -9.36 -1.34 -6.80
C SER A 32 -10.61 -1.28 -5.92
N ALA A 33 -10.66 -2.19 -4.96
CA ALA A 33 -11.64 -2.22 -3.89
C ALA A 33 -10.88 -2.27 -2.56
N SER A 34 -11.27 -1.41 -1.62
CA SER A 34 -10.73 -1.40 -0.26
C SER A 34 -11.83 -1.62 0.75
N ALA A 35 -11.51 -2.33 1.83
CA ALA A 35 -12.35 -2.43 3.01
C ALA A 35 -11.47 -2.35 4.25
N SER A 36 -11.91 -1.59 5.23
CA SER A 36 -11.35 -1.55 6.57
C SER A 36 -12.44 -1.92 7.56
N PHE A 37 -12.11 -2.78 8.50
CA PHE A 37 -12.99 -3.20 9.58
C PHE A 37 -12.30 -2.88 10.89
N SER A 38 -13.03 -2.33 11.84
CA SER A 38 -12.45 -1.99 13.13
C SER A 38 -13.47 -2.08 14.26
N GLN A 39 -12.96 -2.39 15.44
CA GLN A 39 -13.65 -2.17 16.70
C GLN A 39 -12.67 -1.63 17.73
N TYR A 40 -13.19 -0.78 18.60
CA TYR A 40 -12.53 -0.35 19.81
C TYR A 40 -13.53 -0.57 20.94
N ASP A 41 -13.26 -1.56 21.77
CA ASP A 41 -14.05 -1.83 22.99
C ASP A 41 -13.20 -1.51 24.22
N GLY A 42 -13.68 -1.83 25.43
CA GLY A 42 -13.03 -1.53 26.71
C GLY A 42 -11.79 -2.35 27.07
N CYS A 43 -11.39 -3.35 26.27
CA CYS A 43 -10.11 -4.06 26.43
C CYS A 43 -9.37 -4.35 25.12
N ASN A 44 -9.99 -4.15 23.94
CA ASN A 44 -9.46 -4.57 22.65
C ASN A 44 -9.54 -3.47 21.59
N SER A 45 -8.53 -3.46 20.73
CA SER A 45 -8.49 -2.75 19.46
C SER A 45 -8.30 -3.78 18.36
N THR A 46 -9.28 -3.95 17.47
CA THR A 46 -9.13 -4.80 16.28
C THR A 46 -9.19 -3.93 15.03
N TYR A 47 -8.31 -4.21 14.08
CA TYR A 47 -8.28 -3.60 12.77
C TYR A 47 -8.01 -4.66 11.71
N VAL A 48 -8.77 -4.66 10.63
CA VAL A 48 -8.57 -5.52 9.46
C VAL A 48 -8.65 -4.64 8.23
N ASN A 49 -7.68 -4.75 7.32
CA ASN A 49 -7.64 -4.04 6.06
C ASN A 49 -7.48 -5.02 4.90
N VAL A 50 -8.36 -4.91 3.92
CA VAL A 50 -8.31 -5.66 2.66
C VAL A 50 -8.20 -4.66 1.53
N TYR A 51 -7.23 -4.88 0.65
CA TYR A 51 -7.06 -4.08 -0.56
C TYR A 51 -6.85 -4.99 -1.76
N ALA A 52 -7.82 -5.03 -2.67
CA ALA A 52 -7.76 -5.81 -3.91
C ALA A 52 -7.67 -4.88 -5.10
N PHE A 53 -6.86 -5.23 -6.10
CA PHE A 53 -6.69 -4.42 -7.29
C PHE A 53 -6.45 -5.25 -8.54
N ASP A 54 -6.90 -4.71 -9.66
CA ASP A 54 -6.60 -5.16 -11.02
C ASP A 54 -6.03 -3.94 -11.76
N ASN A 55 -4.71 -3.92 -11.92
CA ASN A 55 -4.04 -2.74 -12.45
C ASN A 55 -2.87 -3.09 -13.36
N VAL A 56 -2.45 -2.07 -14.10
CA VAL A 56 -1.25 -2.09 -14.94
C VAL A 56 -0.27 -1.10 -14.35
N THR A 57 0.94 -1.55 -14.09
CA THR A 57 2.02 -0.71 -13.56
C THR A 57 3.21 -0.66 -14.50
N LYS A 58 4.05 0.36 -14.37
CA LYS A 58 5.26 0.51 -15.18
C LYS A 58 6.34 1.23 -14.39
N ASN A 59 7.47 0.55 -14.19
CA ASN A 59 8.73 1.18 -13.75
C ASN A 59 9.52 1.60 -15.00
N ALA A 60 10.09 2.81 -15.03
CA ALA A 60 10.95 3.25 -16.13
C ALA A 60 12.45 2.97 -15.85
N PRO A 61 13.22 2.53 -16.85
CA PRO A 61 12.79 2.06 -18.17
C PRO A 61 12.22 0.64 -18.07
N GLY A 62 11.03 0.40 -18.63
CA GLY A 62 10.38 -0.90 -18.55
C GLY A 62 9.03 -0.92 -19.27
N ALA A 63 8.56 -2.13 -19.61
CA ALA A 63 7.24 -2.32 -20.20
C ALA A 63 6.16 -2.30 -19.10
N PRO A 64 4.92 -1.88 -19.44
CA PRO A 64 3.79 -2.05 -18.53
C PRO A 64 3.57 -3.53 -18.18
N THR A 65 3.27 -3.80 -16.91
CA THR A 65 2.97 -5.13 -16.37
C THR A 65 1.58 -5.13 -15.77
N SER A 66 0.70 -6.01 -16.25
CA SER A 66 -0.59 -6.26 -15.61
C SER A 66 -0.41 -7.08 -14.35
N GLN A 67 -1.12 -6.72 -13.29
CA GLN A 67 -1.15 -7.45 -12.05
C GLN A 67 -2.55 -7.41 -11.45
N LYS A 68 -2.94 -8.54 -10.88
CA LYS A 68 -4.14 -8.69 -10.08
C LYS A 68 -3.70 -9.25 -8.74
N GLU A 69 -3.85 -8.47 -7.69
CA GLU A 69 -3.39 -8.89 -6.36
C GLU A 69 -4.38 -8.44 -5.28
N VAL A 70 -4.32 -9.14 -4.15
CA VAL A 70 -4.98 -8.74 -2.92
C VAL A 70 -3.94 -8.68 -1.81
N TYR A 71 -4.05 -7.66 -0.98
CA TYR A 71 -3.33 -7.52 0.27
C TYR A 71 -4.32 -7.60 1.43
N LEU A 72 -3.91 -8.29 2.49
CA LEU A 72 -4.59 -8.34 3.77
C LEU A 72 -3.61 -7.95 4.86
N TYR A 73 -4.09 -7.11 5.77
CA TYR A 73 -3.48 -6.87 7.07
C TYR A 73 -4.55 -7.00 8.15
N TYR A 74 -4.20 -7.58 9.28
CA TYR A 74 -5.00 -7.49 10.48
C TYR A 74 -4.11 -7.26 11.69
N SER A 75 -4.69 -6.60 12.70
CA SER A 75 -4.11 -6.47 14.03
C SER A 75 -5.21 -6.52 15.08
N ASN A 76 -4.87 -7.13 16.20
CA ASN A 76 -5.66 -7.14 17.41
C ASN A 76 -4.72 -6.87 18.58
N TYR A 77 -5.07 -5.87 19.38
CA TYR A 77 -4.32 -5.53 20.57
C TYR A 77 -5.26 -5.51 21.78
N ASN A 78 -4.98 -6.37 22.75
CA ASN A 78 -5.66 -6.40 24.02
C ASN A 78 -4.85 -5.62 25.06
N TYR A 79 -5.26 -4.40 25.35
CA TYR A 79 -4.53 -3.51 26.25
C TYR A 79 -4.70 -3.87 27.73
N CYS A 80 -5.69 -4.71 28.07
CA CYS A 80 -5.86 -5.24 29.43
C CYS A 80 -4.83 -6.32 29.79
N THR A 81 -4.29 -7.03 28.78
CA THR A 81 -3.30 -8.10 28.94
C THR A 81 -1.95 -7.78 28.31
N GLY A 82 -1.89 -6.76 27.46
CA GLY A 82 -0.73 -6.42 26.64
C GLY A 82 -0.47 -7.40 25.50
N ILE A 83 -1.40 -8.32 25.21
CA ILE A 83 -1.26 -9.30 24.12
C ILE A 83 -1.61 -8.64 22.78
N GLU A 84 -0.75 -8.84 21.79
CA GLU A 84 -0.91 -8.39 20.42
C GLU A 84 -0.85 -9.58 19.47
N SER A 85 -1.80 -9.62 18.54
CA SER A 85 -1.77 -10.48 17.37
C SER A 85 -1.84 -9.62 16.12
N TYR A 86 -0.98 -9.87 15.14
CA TYR A 86 -1.08 -9.19 13.85
C TYR A 86 -0.63 -10.13 12.74
N GLY A 87 -1.11 -9.88 11.53
CA GLY A 87 -0.66 -10.64 10.38
C GLY A 87 -0.88 -9.90 9.09
N SER A 88 -0.08 -10.28 8.10
CA SER A 88 -0.24 -9.75 6.75
C SER A 88 0.04 -10.82 5.71
N GLY A 89 -0.58 -10.67 4.55
CA GLY A 89 -0.37 -11.56 3.43
C GLY A 89 -0.80 -10.92 2.12
N ALA A 90 -0.35 -11.52 1.03
CA ALA A 90 -0.77 -11.12 -0.30
C ALA A 90 -1.01 -12.36 -1.16
N SER A 91 -1.92 -12.24 -2.12
CA SER A 91 -2.16 -13.25 -3.14
C SER A 91 -2.07 -12.66 -4.52
N LYS A 92 -1.43 -13.40 -5.43
CA LYS A 92 -1.38 -13.06 -6.85
C LYS A 92 -2.49 -13.80 -7.58
N ASN A 93 -3.10 -13.11 -8.53
CA ASN A 93 -4.20 -13.60 -9.34
C ASN A 93 -5.40 -14.13 -8.51
N PRO A 94 -5.89 -13.40 -7.48
CA PRO A 94 -7.12 -13.78 -6.80
C PRO A 94 -8.31 -13.77 -7.78
N THR A 95 -9.39 -14.46 -7.42
CA THR A 95 -10.69 -14.32 -8.09
C THR A 95 -11.31 -12.98 -7.67
N PHE A 96 -10.77 -11.89 -8.24
CA PHE A 96 -11.21 -10.52 -8.03
C PHE A 96 -11.86 -9.98 -9.31
N THR A 97 -13.07 -9.46 -9.16
CA THR A 97 -13.80 -8.76 -10.20
C THR A 97 -14.30 -7.43 -9.69
N ILE A 98 -14.28 -6.43 -10.56
CA ILE A 98 -14.84 -5.10 -10.32
C ILE A 98 -15.54 -4.70 -11.61
N SER A 99 -16.73 -4.12 -11.49
CA SER A 99 -17.61 -3.93 -12.64
C SER A 99 -18.43 -2.65 -12.56
N ASN A 100 -19.04 -2.32 -13.71
CA ASN A 100 -20.14 -1.37 -13.81
C ASN A 100 -19.78 0.03 -13.30
N SER A 101 -18.60 0.56 -13.65
CA SER A 101 -18.17 1.91 -13.24
C SER A 101 -18.21 2.12 -11.73
N LEU A 102 -17.52 1.27 -10.97
CA LEU A 102 -17.49 1.33 -9.49
C LEU A 102 -18.86 1.08 -8.83
N GLN A 103 -19.73 0.27 -9.44
CA GLN A 103 -20.99 -0.14 -8.79
C GLN A 103 -20.82 -1.35 -7.89
N SER A 104 -19.93 -2.29 -8.24
CA SER A 104 -19.70 -3.47 -7.41
C SER A 104 -18.32 -4.07 -7.64
N ALA A 105 -17.84 -4.79 -6.64
CA ALA A 105 -16.68 -5.67 -6.75
C ALA A 105 -16.91 -6.93 -5.90
N SER A 106 -16.19 -8.01 -6.24
CA SER A 106 -16.17 -9.23 -5.45
C SER A 106 -14.76 -9.81 -5.40
N LEU A 107 -14.43 -10.42 -4.27
CA LEU A 107 -13.17 -11.09 -4.01
C LEU A 107 -13.48 -12.45 -3.39
N ASN A 108 -13.01 -13.52 -4.01
CA ASN A 108 -13.11 -14.87 -3.48
C ASN A 108 -11.76 -15.61 -3.57
N GLY A 109 -11.45 -16.41 -2.56
CA GLY A 109 -10.33 -17.33 -2.57
C GLY A 109 -9.64 -17.47 -1.23
N SER A 110 -8.56 -18.22 -1.22
CA SER A 110 -7.75 -18.48 -0.04
C SER A 110 -6.33 -17.96 -0.27
N PHE A 111 -5.70 -17.38 0.75
CA PHE A 111 -4.32 -16.96 0.62
C PHE A 111 -3.55 -17.00 1.93
N THR A 112 -2.24 -17.01 1.78
CA THR A 112 -1.30 -17.19 2.87
C THR A 112 -1.04 -15.88 3.59
N VAL A 113 -1.13 -15.92 4.92
CA VAL A 113 -0.73 -14.82 5.82
C VAL A 113 0.37 -15.29 6.76
N THR A 114 1.26 -14.37 7.11
CA THR A 114 2.20 -14.56 8.21
C THR A 114 1.59 -13.92 9.46
N ASP A 115 1.30 -14.75 10.44
CA ASP A 115 0.69 -14.41 11.74
C ASP A 115 1.78 -14.32 12.81
N TYR A 116 1.70 -13.25 13.59
CA TYR A 116 2.60 -12.91 14.67
C TYR A 116 1.79 -12.79 15.96
N LEU A 117 2.34 -13.33 17.05
CA LEU A 117 1.75 -13.24 18.39
C LEU A 117 2.83 -12.81 19.38
N SER A 118 2.57 -11.71 20.08
CA SER A 118 3.50 -11.14 21.05
C SER A 118 2.78 -10.54 22.26
N GLY A 119 3.49 -10.34 23.37
CA GLY A 119 2.96 -9.79 24.60
C GLY A 119 3.93 -10.00 25.78
N PRO A 120 3.63 -9.46 26.98
CA PRO A 120 4.52 -9.53 28.15
C PRO A 120 4.90 -10.96 28.56
N THR A 121 4.01 -11.92 28.33
CA THR A 121 4.18 -13.33 28.72
C THR A 121 4.22 -14.29 27.53
N VAL A 122 4.07 -13.79 26.29
CA VAL A 122 3.94 -14.61 25.09
C VAL A 122 4.78 -14.02 23.96
N LYS A 123 5.68 -14.81 23.39
CA LYS A 123 6.33 -14.50 22.11
C LYS A 123 6.42 -15.76 21.29
N ARG A 124 5.68 -15.80 20.18
CA ARG A 124 5.71 -16.94 19.25
C ARG A 124 6.50 -16.57 18.01
N ALA A 125 7.22 -17.54 17.44
CA ALA A 125 7.77 -17.39 16.10
C ALA A 125 6.62 -17.14 15.09
N PRO A 126 6.87 -16.40 14.00
CA PRO A 126 5.84 -16.16 13.00
C PRO A 126 5.36 -17.49 12.42
N ILE A 127 4.04 -17.65 12.28
CA ILE A 127 3.44 -18.85 11.70
C ILE A 127 2.68 -18.51 10.42
N THR A 128 2.81 -19.39 9.44
CA THR A 128 2.09 -19.26 8.19
C THR A 128 0.70 -19.88 8.33
N LYS A 129 -0.33 -19.13 7.97
CA LYS A 129 -1.73 -19.56 8.01
C LYS A 129 -2.44 -19.28 6.69
N THR A 130 -3.58 -19.91 6.50
CA THR A 130 -4.47 -19.65 5.35
C THR A 130 -5.65 -18.82 5.82
N VAL A 131 -5.93 -17.75 5.08
CA VAL A 131 -7.16 -16.96 5.23
C VAL A 131 -8.06 -17.26 4.05
N ASP A 132 -9.30 -17.61 4.31
CA ASP A 132 -10.37 -17.70 3.33
C ASP A 132 -11.12 -16.38 3.26
N VAL A 133 -11.30 -15.84 2.06
CA VAL A 133 -11.95 -14.56 1.82
C VAL A 133 -13.11 -14.74 0.85
N ALA A 134 -14.25 -14.20 1.24
CA ALA A 134 -15.42 -14.06 0.40
C ALA A 134 -16.04 -12.70 0.69
N LEU A 135 -15.68 -11.67 -0.09
CA LEU A 135 -16.12 -10.29 0.13
C LEU A 135 -16.82 -9.75 -1.10
N THR A 136 -17.86 -8.95 -0.87
CA THR A 136 -18.58 -8.21 -1.89
C THR A 136 -18.70 -6.74 -1.50
N TRP A 137 -18.30 -5.87 -2.41
CA TRP A 137 -18.48 -4.42 -2.33
C TRP A 137 -19.67 -4.01 -3.17
N THR A 138 -20.54 -3.19 -2.59
CA THR A 138 -21.66 -2.54 -3.28
C THR A 138 -21.48 -1.05 -3.18
N GLY A 139 -21.31 -0.38 -4.32
CA GLY A 139 -21.16 1.07 -4.40
C GLY A 139 -22.32 1.79 -3.74
N ALA A 140 -21.99 2.73 -2.86
CA ALA A 140 -22.89 3.62 -2.16
C ALA A 140 -22.64 5.05 -2.64
N ALA A 141 -23.65 5.92 -2.54
CA ALA A 141 -23.54 7.33 -2.96
C ALA A 141 -23.13 7.52 -4.44
N ASP A 142 -22.82 8.77 -4.80
CA ASP A 142 -22.37 9.16 -6.13
C ASP A 142 -20.88 8.91 -6.35
N ILE A 143 -20.47 8.86 -7.61
CA ILE A 143 -19.06 8.71 -7.99
C ILE A 143 -18.38 10.09 -7.96
N TYR A 144 -17.36 10.22 -7.13
CA TYR A 144 -16.48 11.37 -7.10
C TYR A 144 -15.40 11.21 -8.16
N ARG A 145 -15.16 12.25 -8.97
CA ARG A 145 -14.09 12.29 -9.97
C ARG A 145 -13.13 13.39 -9.60
N GLY A 146 -11.85 13.11 -9.75
CA GLY A 146 -10.83 14.05 -9.34
C GLY A 146 -9.49 13.81 -10.01
N ASN A 147 -8.62 14.78 -9.81
CA ASN A 147 -7.21 14.65 -10.04
C ASN A 147 -6.47 15.10 -8.79
N ASN A 148 -5.27 14.55 -8.59
CA ASN A 148 -4.39 14.94 -7.51
C ASN A 148 -3.02 15.28 -8.10
N HIS A 149 -2.40 16.32 -7.55
CA HIS A 149 -1.04 16.73 -7.87
C HIS A 149 -0.33 17.05 -6.57
N SER A 150 0.75 16.34 -6.27
CA SER A 150 1.61 16.68 -5.14
C SER A 150 3.05 16.81 -5.57
N HIS A 151 3.73 17.79 -4.96
CA HIS A 151 5.13 18.08 -5.16
C HIS A 151 5.77 18.20 -3.78
N ASN A 152 6.76 17.35 -3.52
CA ASN A 152 7.49 17.31 -2.26
C ASN A 152 8.98 17.45 -2.53
N GLN A 153 9.65 18.31 -1.78
CA GLN A 153 11.10 18.49 -1.85
C GLN A 153 11.70 18.23 -0.49
N GLY A 154 12.76 17.41 -0.46
CA GLY A 154 13.56 17.14 0.72
C GLY A 154 15.06 17.24 0.44
N PRO A 155 15.90 17.07 1.47
CA PRO A 155 17.35 16.98 1.27
C PRO A 155 17.69 15.86 0.28
N GLY A 156 18.33 16.21 -0.85
CA GLY A 156 18.78 15.25 -1.85
C GLY A 156 17.70 14.69 -2.78
N TYR A 157 16.44 15.14 -2.73
CA TYR A 157 15.43 14.65 -3.68
C TYR A 157 14.25 15.60 -3.94
N ILE A 158 13.57 15.35 -5.07
CA ILE A 158 12.27 15.91 -5.42
C ILE A 158 11.33 14.74 -5.78
N SER A 159 10.12 14.74 -5.25
CA SER A 159 9.06 13.79 -5.57
C SER A 159 7.86 14.52 -6.18
N ASN A 160 7.42 14.06 -7.34
CA ASN A 160 6.23 14.56 -8.02
C ASN A 160 5.25 13.41 -8.20
N TYR A 161 4.03 13.58 -7.71
CA TYR A 161 2.96 12.61 -7.89
C TYR A 161 1.78 13.27 -8.59
N ARG A 162 1.21 12.55 -9.56
CA ARG A 162 0.00 12.94 -10.28
C ARG A 162 -0.94 11.76 -10.36
N SER A 163 -2.23 11.99 -10.18
CA SER A 163 -3.24 10.98 -10.50
C SER A 163 -4.52 11.61 -11.01
N VAL A 164 -5.23 10.85 -11.83
CA VAL A 164 -6.57 11.17 -12.33
C VAL A 164 -7.40 9.91 -12.18
N GLY A 165 -8.57 10.03 -11.56
CA GLY A 165 -9.36 8.87 -11.24
C GLY A 165 -10.75 9.21 -10.73
N ALA A 166 -11.41 8.17 -10.24
CA ALA A 166 -12.69 8.26 -9.57
C ALA A 166 -12.68 7.37 -8.33
N TYR A 167 -13.48 7.74 -7.34
CA TYR A 167 -13.78 6.86 -6.22
C TYR A 167 -15.27 6.94 -5.88
N ARG A 168 -15.73 5.90 -5.20
CA ARG A 168 -17.09 5.78 -4.70
C ARG A 168 -17.03 5.08 -3.36
N ASP A 169 -17.74 5.60 -2.37
CA ASP A 169 -17.94 4.87 -1.11
C ASP A 169 -18.68 3.56 -1.40
N ALA A 170 -18.51 2.55 -0.54
CA ALA A 170 -19.15 1.27 -0.71
C ALA A 170 -19.58 0.68 0.63
N LYS A 171 -20.59 -0.19 0.57
CA LYS A 171 -20.88 -1.16 1.63
C LYS A 171 -20.12 -2.44 1.33
N VAL A 172 -19.54 -3.06 2.34
CA VAL A 172 -18.87 -4.36 2.23
C VAL A 172 -19.62 -5.40 3.07
N ALA A 173 -19.78 -6.60 2.52
CA ALA A 173 -20.35 -7.75 3.20
C ALA A 173 -19.59 -9.02 2.82
N GLY A 174 -19.64 -10.03 3.70
CA GLY A 174 -18.95 -11.29 3.50
C GLY A 174 -18.19 -11.75 4.74
N THR A 175 -17.19 -12.59 4.55
CA THR A 175 -16.41 -13.19 5.63
C THR A 175 -14.92 -13.15 5.33
N LEU A 176 -14.12 -13.11 6.39
CA LEU A 176 -12.67 -13.24 6.33
C LEU A 176 -12.22 -14.22 7.41
N THR A 177 -12.05 -15.48 7.05
CA THR A 177 -11.91 -16.58 8.00
C THR A 177 -10.45 -17.00 8.14
N LEU A 178 -9.92 -16.92 9.36
CA LEU A 178 -8.59 -17.42 9.75
C LEU A 178 -8.77 -18.53 10.78
N ASP A 179 -8.30 -19.75 10.48
CA ASP A 179 -8.42 -20.92 11.37
C ASP A 179 -9.86 -21.16 11.87
N GLY A 180 -10.86 -20.96 11.00
CA GLY A 180 -12.28 -21.10 11.34
C GLY A 180 -12.90 -19.92 12.10
N THR A 181 -12.12 -18.87 12.40
CA THR A 181 -12.61 -17.63 13.03
C THR A 181 -12.82 -16.54 11.99
N ASP A 182 -14.03 -15.98 11.91
CA ASP A 182 -14.29 -14.81 11.07
C ASP A 182 -13.72 -13.54 11.74
N LEU A 183 -12.64 -13.01 11.16
CA LEU A 183 -11.92 -11.85 11.69
C LEU A 183 -12.70 -10.55 11.62
N ILE A 184 -13.74 -10.49 10.78
CA ILE A 184 -14.54 -9.28 10.55
C ILE A 184 -15.94 -9.35 11.17
N ALA A 185 -16.26 -10.44 11.86
CA ALA A 185 -17.55 -10.61 12.51
C ALA A 185 -17.81 -9.48 13.51
N ASN A 186 -18.98 -8.84 13.38
CA ASN A 186 -19.45 -7.73 14.23
C ASN A 186 -18.54 -6.48 14.26
N LEU A 187 -17.60 -6.35 13.31
CA LEU A 187 -16.80 -5.14 13.19
C LEU A 187 -17.55 -4.05 12.42
N SER A 188 -17.31 -2.79 12.79
CA SER A 188 -17.74 -1.66 11.97
C SER A 188 -16.88 -1.60 10.71
N SER A 189 -17.47 -1.28 9.56
CA SER A 189 -16.76 -1.30 8.28
C SER A 189 -16.81 0.05 7.55
N TYR A 190 -15.72 0.35 6.87
CA TYR A 190 -15.63 1.37 5.83
C TYR A 190 -15.12 0.70 4.56
N ALA A 191 -15.70 1.02 3.41
CA ALA A 191 -15.27 0.44 2.15
C ALA A 191 -15.36 1.45 1.01
N SER A 192 -14.54 1.23 -0.01
CA SER A 192 -14.51 2.08 -1.20
C SER A 192 -14.19 1.29 -2.46
N LEU A 193 -14.65 1.81 -3.59
CA LEU A 193 -14.32 1.36 -4.94
C LEU A 193 -13.60 2.51 -5.64
N SER A 194 -12.49 2.22 -6.32
CA SER A 194 -11.67 3.25 -6.96
C SER A 194 -11.25 2.84 -8.37
N SER A 195 -11.09 3.83 -9.24
CA SER A 195 -10.42 3.69 -10.53
C SER A 195 -9.38 4.79 -10.72
N SER A 196 -8.22 4.41 -11.24
CA SER A 196 -7.16 5.31 -11.68
C SER A 196 -7.04 5.21 -13.20
N ASN A 197 -7.41 6.27 -13.89
CA ASN A 197 -7.25 6.37 -15.34
C ASN A 197 -5.77 6.57 -15.70
N SER A 198 -5.07 7.32 -14.86
CA SER A 198 -3.62 7.52 -14.95
C SER A 198 -3.07 7.96 -13.60
N GLY A 199 -1.98 7.34 -13.16
CA GLY A 199 -1.18 7.79 -12.04
C GLY A 199 0.30 7.75 -12.40
N SER A 200 1.06 8.70 -11.90
CA SER A 200 2.51 8.73 -12.02
C SER A 200 3.18 9.26 -10.77
N LEU A 201 4.35 8.69 -10.48
CA LEU A 201 5.28 9.13 -9.46
C LEU A 201 6.64 9.28 -10.12
N SER A 202 7.30 10.41 -9.90
CA SER A 202 8.69 10.61 -10.29
C SER A 202 9.50 11.09 -9.10
N ILE A 203 10.59 10.40 -8.80
CA ILE A 203 11.52 10.75 -7.74
C ILE A 203 12.87 11.04 -8.39
N THR A 204 13.33 12.28 -8.28
CA THR A 204 14.65 12.71 -8.76
C THR A 204 15.56 12.89 -7.55
N LYS A 205 16.63 12.09 -7.46
CA LYS A 205 17.68 12.21 -6.45
C LYS A 205 18.81 13.09 -6.99
N LYS A 206 19.27 14.04 -6.19
CA LYS A 206 20.30 15.03 -6.55
C LYS A 206 21.64 14.71 -5.92
#